data_AF-A0A356QLD9-F1
#
_entry.id   AF-A0A356QLD9-F1
#
_cell.length_a   1.000
_cell.length_b   1.000
_cell.length_c   1.000
_cell.angle_alpha   90.00
_cell.angle_beta   90.00
_cell.angle_gamma   90.00
#
_symmetry.space_group_name_H-M   'P 1'
#
loop_
_entity.id
_entity.type
_entity.pdbx_description
1 polymer ?
#
loop_
_entity_poly.entity_id
_entity_poly.type
_entity_poly.pdbx_seq_one_letter_code
_entity_poly.pdbx_strand_id
1 'polypeptide(L)' 'FGPLIILSLMWSRTNGAGAIAGMVVGAATVMIWIALGWNGSFMGGPGVYEIIPGFIASFIAILAVSSITADAGEYQHIER' A
#
# COMPACT_ATOMS: atom_id res chain seq x y z
N PHE A 1 -5.61 1.62 1.17
CA PHE A 1 -6.27 1.63 2.50
C PHE A 1 -6.15 0.28 3.21
N GLY A 2 -6.54 -0.86 2.61
CA GLY A 2 -6.41 -2.18 3.24
C GLY A 2 -5.00 -2.54 3.77
N PRO A 3 -3.94 -2.42 2.95
CA PRO A 3 -2.56 -2.72 3.35
C PRO A 3 -2.05 -1.85 4.50
N LEU A 4 -2.45 -0.58 4.49
CA LEU A 4 -2.12 0.38 5.53
C LEU A 4 -2.71 -0.05 6.88
N ILE A 5 -3.99 -0.38 6.94
CA ILE A 5 -4.64 -0.81 8.19
C ILE A 5 -3.93 -2.04 8.76
N ILE A 6 -3.65 -3.03 7.91
CA ILE A 6 -2.97 -4.26 8.35
C ILE A 6 -1.59 -3.94 8.90
N LEU A 7 -0.79 -3.15 8.18
CA LEU A 7 0.58 -2.82 8.62
C LEU A 7 0.59 -1.94 9.87
N SER A 8 -0.33 -0.99 10.00
CA SER A 8 -0.46 -0.17 11.20
C SER A 8 -0.78 -0.98 12.45
N LEU A 9 -1.52 -2.10 12.32
CA LEU A 9 -1.88 -2.98 13.44
C LEU A 9 -0.81 -4.05 13.72
N MET A 10 -0.24 -4.63 12.66
CA MET A 10 0.67 -5.79 12.77
C MET A 10 2.13 -5.39 12.93
N TRP A 11 2.50 -4.18 12.53
CA TRP A 11 3.90 -3.79 12.42
C TRP A 11 4.17 -2.44 13.06
N SER A 12 4.95 -2.47 14.14
CA SER A 12 5.26 -1.35 15.03
C SER A 12 6.21 -0.29 14.43
N ARG A 13 6.45 -0.31 13.13
CA ARG A 13 7.35 0.63 12.45
C ARG A 13 6.63 1.40 11.35
N THR A 14 5.34 1.15 11.16
CA THR A 14 4.53 1.84 10.17
C THR A 14 4.42 3.30 10.57
N ASN A 15 4.97 4.21 9.77
CA ASN A 15 4.97 5.65 10.04
C ASN A 15 4.12 6.42 9.01
N GLY A 16 3.79 7.68 9.33
CA GLY A 16 2.94 8.51 8.48
C GLY A 16 3.47 8.67 7.04
N ALA A 17 4.79 8.79 6.86
CA ALA A 17 5.40 8.89 5.53
C ALA A 17 5.19 7.61 4.70
N GLY A 18 5.38 6.44 5.32
CA GLY A 18 5.09 5.16 4.70
C GLY A 18 3.62 4.98 4.37
N ALA A 19 2.73 5.45 5.24
CA ALA A 19 1.29 5.42 5.01
C ALA A 19 0.88 6.21 3.76
N ILE A 20 1.36 7.45 3.65
CA ILE A 20 1.09 8.34 2.50
C ILE A 20 1.66 7.73 1.23
N ALA A 21 2.92 7.27 1.26
CA ALA A 21 3.55 6.64 0.11
C ALA A 21 2.76 5.40 -0.36
N GLY A 22 2.31 4.57 0.57
CA GLY A 22 1.42 3.44 0.29
C GLY A 22 0.12 3.83 -0.40
N MET A 23 -0.56 4.86 0.13
CA MET A 23 -1.82 5.34 -0.44
C MET A 23 -1.63 5.86 -1.86
N VAL A 24 -0.58 6.66 -2.11
CA VAL A 24 -0.26 7.21 -3.42
C VAL A 24 0.09 6.11 -4.42
N VAL A 25 0.99 5.19 -4.05
CA VAL A 25 1.42 4.09 -4.93
C VAL A 25 0.26 3.15 -5.25
N GLY A 26 -0.58 2.82 -4.26
CA GLY A 26 -1.77 2.00 -4.47
C GLY A 26 -2.76 2.65 -5.43
N ALA A 27 -3.08 3.93 -5.21
CA ALA A 27 -3.98 4.68 -6.08
C ALA A 27 -3.43 4.80 -7.51
N ALA A 28 -2.15 5.14 -7.65
CA ALA A 28 -1.49 5.23 -8.96
C ALA A 28 -1.50 3.88 -9.69
N THR A 29 -1.24 2.78 -8.98
CA THR A 29 -1.26 1.44 -9.56
C THR A 29 -2.65 1.10 -10.10
N VAL A 30 -3.71 1.36 -9.32
CA VAL A 30 -5.09 1.12 -9.77
C VAL A 30 -5.45 1.97 -10.98
N MET A 31 -5.11 3.26 -10.98
CA MET A 31 -5.36 4.15 -12.11
C MET A 31 -4.65 3.67 -13.38
N ILE A 32 -3.37 3.30 -13.28
CA ILE A 32 -2.61 2.76 -14.40
C ILE A 32 -3.22 1.44 -14.90
N TRP A 33 -3.65 0.56 -13.98
CA TRP A 33 -4.25 -0.72 -14.33
C TRP A 33 -5.54 -0.58 -15.14
N ILE A 34 -6.41 0.36 -14.73
CA ILE A 34 -7.65 0.68 -15.43
C ILE A 34 -7.33 1.34 -16.77
N ALA A 35 -6.39 2.29 -16.81
CA ALA A 35 -6.00 2.98 -18.04
C ALA A 35 -5.44 2.02 -19.11
N LEU A 36 -4.76 0.95 -18.70
CA LEU A 36 -4.24 -0.09 -19.60
C LEU A 36 -5.29 -1.14 -20.00
N GLY A 37 -6.52 -1.07 -19.45
CA GLY A 37 -7.60 -2.02 -19.74
C GLY A 37 -7.37 -3.43 -19.19
N TRP A 38 -6.37 -3.60 -18.32
CA TRP A 38 -5.96 -4.90 -17.76
C TRP A 38 -7.01 -5.49 -16.82
N ASN A 39 -7.98 -4.69 -16.38
CA ASN A 39 -9.12 -5.16 -15.61
C ASN A 39 -10.17 -5.89 -16.46
N GLY A 40 -10.23 -5.63 -17.77
CA GLY A 40 -11.18 -6.24 -18.70
C GLY A 40 -10.56 -7.38 -19.50
N SER A 41 -9.31 -7.21 -19.94
CA SER A 41 -8.55 -8.27 -20.62
C SER A 41 -7.08 -8.19 -20.26
N PHE A 42 -6.55 -9.27 -19.70
CA PHE A 42 -5.15 -9.34 -19.30
C PHE A 42 -4.43 -10.38 -20.15
N MET A 43 -3.52 -9.93 -21.02
CA MET A 43 -2.69 -10.79 -21.88
C MET A 43 -3.47 -11.89 -22.65
N GLY A 44 -4.69 -11.59 -23.12
CA GLY A 44 -5.53 -12.55 -23.85
C GLY A 44 -6.40 -13.47 -22.97
N GLY A 45 -6.35 -13.30 -21.65
CA GLY A 45 -7.22 -13.97 -20.67
C GLY A 45 -8.25 -13.04 -20.03
N PRO A 46 -9.03 -13.55 -19.05
CA PRO A 46 -9.94 -12.73 -18.26
C PRO A 46 -9.16 -11.64 -17.51
N GLY A 47 -9.71 -10.43 -17.47
CA GLY A 47 -9.08 -9.30 -16.81
C GLY A 47 -8.79 -9.56 -15.33
N VAL A 48 -7.68 -9.01 -14.86
CA VAL A 48 -7.23 -9.15 -13.47
C VAL A 48 -7.75 -7.97 -12.68
N TYR A 49 -8.40 -8.27 -11.56
CA TYR A 49 -8.98 -7.24 -10.70
C TYR A 49 -7.92 -6.27 -10.19
N GLU A 50 -8.13 -4.98 -10.46
CA GLU A 50 -7.16 -3.90 -10.24
C GLU A 50 -6.76 -3.72 -8.77
N ILE A 51 -7.60 -4.16 -7.83
CA ILE A 51 -7.31 -4.08 -6.40
C ILE A 51 -6.15 -5.01 -6.01
N ILE A 52 -5.99 -6.16 -6.67
CA ILE A 52 -4.93 -7.13 -6.35
C ILE A 52 -3.53 -6.50 -6.53
N PRO A 53 -3.15 -5.98 -7.71
CA PRO A 53 -1.85 -5.35 -7.91
C PRO A 53 -1.72 -4.06 -7.10
N GLY A 54 -2.79 -3.25 -6.98
CA GLY A 54 -2.77 -2.04 -6.15
C GLY A 54 -2.52 -2.32 -4.67
N PHE A 55 -3.09 -3.40 -4.15
CA PHE A 55 -2.88 -3.84 -2.77
C PHE A 55 -1.43 -4.24 -2.54
N ILE A 56 -0.86 -5.09 -3.40
CA ILE A 56 0.53 -5.56 -3.31
C ILE A 56 1.50 -4.38 -3.43
N ALA A 57 1.31 -3.51 -4.42
CA ALA A 57 2.18 -2.36 -4.63
C ALA A 57 2.17 -1.40 -3.44
N SER A 58 0.99 -1.10 -2.88
CA SER A 58 0.91 -0.26 -1.68
C SER A 58 1.53 -0.93 -0.45
N PHE A 59 1.37 -2.24 -0.27
CA PHE A 59 1.97 -2.96 0.84
C PHE A 59 3.50 -2.86 0.81
N ILE A 60 4.10 -3.11 -0.35
CA ILE A 60 5.56 -2.99 -0.55
C ILE A 60 6.01 -1.55 -0.34
N ALA A 61 5.27 -0.57 -0.86
CA ALA A 61 5.62 0.84 -0.68
C ALA A 61 5.60 1.26 0.80
N ILE A 62 4.60 0.83 1.57
CA ILE A 62 4.53 1.12 3.01
C ILE A 62 5.72 0.47 3.72
N LEU A 63 6.01 -0.81 3.43
CA LEU A 63 7.15 -1.51 4.03
C LEU A 63 8.48 -0.81 3.72
N ALA A 64 8.73 -0.48 2.45
CA ALA A 64 9.97 0.14 2.01
C ALA A 64 10.15 1.54 2.61
N VAL A 65 9.14 2.41 2.49
CA VAL A 65 9.23 3.79 2.96
C VAL A 65 9.23 3.87 4.48
N SER A 66 8.46 3.03 5.17
CA SER A 66 8.49 2.98 6.64
C SER A 66 9.83 2.44 7.17
N SER A 67 10.51 1.58 6.40
CA SER A 67 11.85 1.10 6.77
C SER A 67 12.93 2.15 6.55
N ILE A 68 12.84 2.94 5.48
CA ILE A 68 13.89 3.91 5.13
C ILE A 68 13.70 5.25 5.86
N THR A 69 12.46 5.61 6.20
CA THR A 69 12.15 6.85 6.92
C THR A 69 12.33 6.66 8.42
N ALA A 70 12.83 7.69 9.10
CA ALA A 70 12.97 7.68 10.55
C ALA A 70 11.59 7.47 11.22
N ASP A 71 11.59 6.65 12.27
CA ASP A 71 10.41 6.44 13.10
C ASP A 71 10.00 7.77 13.72
N ALA A 72 8.77 8.22 13.46
CA ALA A 72 8.29 9.50 13.95
C ALA A 72 8.00 9.50 15.48
N GLY A 73 8.25 8.39 16.19
CA GLY A 73 7.88 8.26 17.60
C GLY A 73 6.37 8.26 17.82
N GLU A 74 5.58 8.00 16.77
CA GLU A 74 4.11 7.95 16.82
C GLU A 74 3.60 6.75 17.64
N TYR A 75 4.46 5.76 17.91
CA TYR A 75 4.19 4.71 18.88
C TYR A 75 4.28 5.25 20.30
N GLN A 76 3.13 5.71 20.81
CA GLN A 76 2.96 6.01 22.23
C GLN A 76 2.67 4.70 22.97
N HIS A 77 3.66 4.17 23.70
CA HIS A 77 3.41 3.10 24.66
C HIS A 77 2.55 3.68 25.78
N ILE A 78 1.27 3.30 25.81
CA ILE A 78 0.36 3.73 26.88
C ILE A 78 0.71 2.92 28.13
N GLU A 79 1.56 3.46 29.01
CA GLU A 79 1.68 2.94 30.38
C GLU A 79 0.33 3.14 31.09
N ARG A 80 -0.23 2.06 31.61
CA ARG A 80 -1.52 2.04 32.30
C ARG A 80 -1.34 1.73 33.77
#